data_AF-A0A413G7Y0-F1
#
_entry.id   AF-A0A413G7Y0-F1
#
_cell.length_a   1.000
_cell.length_b   1.000
_cell.length_c   1.000
_cell.angle_alpha   90.00
_cell.angle_beta   90.00
_cell.angle_gamma   90.00
#
_symmetry.space_group_name_H-M   'P 1'
#
loop_
_entity.id
_entity.type
_entity.pdbx_description
1 polymer ?
#
loop_
_entity_poly.entity_id
_entity_poly.type
_entity_poly.pdbx_seq_one_letter_code
_entity_poly.pdbx_strand_id
1 'polypeptide(L)'
;MPNHITNRLTIRAEGEQLEKILNATQSDSIGRGSIDFNKLIPMPESLNIEIGSKTDRAISVYLTALNPHSPNMGCEKMEYHQLLELRDRINGSDTFYKFQCEMSPEELSKVTQYCPLDEMLALSKTAVDNLFNTAASTGISGATKTGGRNGMPTDMTISVSPLGIMS
;
A
#
# COMPACT_ATOMS: atom_id res chain seq x y z
N MET A 1 -18.09 1.74 -8.29
CA MET A 1 -17.61 1.75 -9.68
C MET A 1 -16.13 1.37 -9.65
N PRO A 2 -15.65 0.39 -10.44
CA PRO A 2 -14.21 0.14 -10.55
C PRO A 2 -13.58 1.34 -11.26
N ASN A 3 -12.63 2.01 -10.61
CA ASN A 3 -11.84 3.06 -11.27
C ASN A 3 -10.78 2.38 -12.12
N HIS A 4 -10.88 2.48 -13.45
CA HIS A 4 -9.85 2.00 -14.36
C HIS A 4 -8.73 3.05 -14.46
N ILE A 5 -7.54 2.72 -13.99
CA ILE A 5 -6.38 3.60 -14.04
C ILE A 5 -5.45 3.13 -15.15
N THR A 6 -5.18 3.98 -16.13
CA THR A 6 -4.25 3.67 -17.23
C THR A 6 -2.96 4.45 -17.05
N ASN A 7 -1.86 3.77 -16.75
CA ASN A 7 -0.52 4.37 -16.75
C ASN A 7 0.06 4.34 -18.17
N ARG A 8 0.55 5.49 -18.65
CA ARG A 8 1.20 5.60 -19.96
C ARG A 8 2.70 5.77 -19.80
N LEU A 9 3.45 4.79 -20.26
CA LEU A 9 4.91 4.79 -20.26
C LEU A 9 5.45 5.12 -21.65
N THR A 10 6.54 5.87 -21.72
CA THR A 10 7.24 6.19 -22.98
C THR A 10 8.71 5.86 -22.81
N ILE A 11 9.18 4.87 -23.56
CA ILE A 11 10.59 4.44 -23.57
C ILE A 11 11.26 5.13 -24.75
N ARG A 12 12.32 5.91 -24.49
CA ARG A 12 13.15 6.55 -25.52
C ARG A 12 14.43 5.73 -25.69
N ALA A 13 14.33 4.66 -26.48
CA ALA A 13 15.45 3.79 -26.83
C ALA A 13 15.19 3.17 -28.20
N GLU A 14 16.26 2.75 -28.88
CA GLU A 14 16.18 2.16 -30.22
C GLU A 14 17.02 0.87 -30.30
N GLY A 15 16.77 0.07 -31.34
CA GLY A 15 17.55 -1.13 -31.65
C GLY A 15 17.69 -2.11 -30.48
N GLU A 16 18.91 -2.61 -30.28
CA GLU A 16 19.22 -3.62 -29.25
C GLU A 16 18.93 -3.12 -27.82
N GLN A 17 19.03 -1.81 -27.57
CA GLN A 17 18.78 -1.25 -26.25
C GLN A 17 17.29 -1.31 -25.89
N LEU A 18 16.40 -1.03 -26.86
CA LEU A 18 14.95 -1.18 -26.66
C LEU A 18 14.60 -2.65 -26.38
N GLU A 19 15.17 -3.57 -27.13
CA GLU A 19 14.97 -5.02 -26.94
C GLU A 19 15.42 -5.49 -25.56
N LYS A 20 16.59 -5.04 -25.09
CA LYS A 20 17.09 -5.34 -23.74
C LYS A 20 16.15 -4.85 -22.66
N ILE A 21 15.64 -3.62 -22.78
CA ILE A 21 14.69 -3.05 -21.81
C ILE A 21 13.40 -3.88 -21.80
N LEU A 22 12.78 -4.08 -22.96
CA LEU A 22 11.52 -4.83 -23.06
C LEU A 22 11.66 -6.26 -22.52
N ASN A 23 12.75 -6.95 -22.84
CA ASN A 23 12.98 -8.32 -22.37
C ASN A 23 13.28 -8.39 -20.87
N ALA A 24 13.98 -7.39 -20.30
CA ALA A 24 14.27 -7.36 -18.86
C ALA A 24 13.03 -7.04 -18.03
N THR A 25 12.09 -6.26 -18.57
CA THR A 25 10.91 -5.79 -17.82
C THR A 25 9.64 -6.58 -18.09
N GLN A 26 9.58 -7.46 -19.10
CA GLN A 26 8.34 -8.19 -19.41
C GLN A 26 7.95 -9.17 -18.30
N SER A 27 6.64 -9.39 -18.14
CA SER A 27 6.12 -10.51 -17.36
C SER A 27 6.39 -11.83 -18.09
N ASP A 28 6.81 -12.86 -17.36
CA ASP A 28 7.04 -14.19 -17.92
C ASP A 28 5.74 -14.90 -18.30
N SER A 29 4.60 -14.49 -17.72
CA SER A 29 3.29 -15.08 -18.02
C SER A 29 2.58 -14.42 -19.20
N ILE A 30 2.75 -13.11 -19.39
CA ILE A 30 2.07 -12.33 -20.45
C ILE A 30 2.98 -12.16 -21.67
N GLY A 31 4.30 -12.08 -21.45
CA GLY A 31 5.29 -11.91 -22.50
C GLY A 31 5.44 -10.47 -23.00
N ARG A 32 5.97 -10.33 -24.21
CA ARG A 32 6.41 -9.05 -24.77
C ARG A 32 5.29 -8.01 -24.84
N GLY A 33 5.58 -6.78 -24.43
CA GLY A 33 4.60 -5.69 -24.36
C GLY A 33 3.86 -5.60 -23.02
N SER A 34 4.19 -6.47 -22.06
CA SER A 34 3.86 -6.30 -20.64
C SER A 34 5.03 -5.68 -19.88
N ILE A 35 4.75 -5.11 -18.70
CA ILE A 35 5.75 -4.70 -17.72
C ILE A 35 5.43 -5.36 -16.39
N ASP A 36 6.38 -6.13 -15.88
CA ASP A 36 6.43 -6.65 -14.53
C ASP A 36 7.22 -5.68 -13.64
N PHE A 37 6.48 -4.94 -12.81
CA PHE A 37 7.10 -4.00 -11.88
C PHE A 37 8.00 -4.69 -10.85
N ASN A 38 7.76 -5.96 -10.52
CA ASN A 38 8.62 -6.67 -9.56
C ASN A 38 10.05 -6.87 -10.10
N LYS A 39 10.23 -6.89 -11.42
CA LYS A 39 11.56 -6.94 -12.05
C LYS A 39 12.29 -5.60 -12.05
N LEU A 40 11.54 -4.50 -11.92
CA LEU A 40 12.09 -3.14 -11.88
C LEU A 40 12.39 -2.70 -10.43
N ILE A 41 11.37 -2.79 -9.60
CA ILE A 41 11.38 -2.45 -8.18
C ILE A 41 10.60 -3.54 -7.44
N PRO A 42 11.27 -4.61 -6.97
CA PRO A 42 10.59 -5.72 -6.32
C PRO A 42 9.73 -5.22 -5.16
N MET A 43 8.48 -5.68 -5.10
CA MET A 43 7.62 -5.37 -3.98
C MET A 43 8.27 -5.91 -2.70
N PRO A 44 8.59 -5.05 -1.70
CA PRO A 44 9.15 -5.54 -0.47
C PRO A 44 8.12 -6.39 0.27
N GLU A 45 8.57 -7.47 0.91
CA GLU A 45 7.69 -8.40 1.65
C GLU A 45 6.84 -7.69 2.71
N SER A 46 7.34 -6.60 3.29
CA SER A 46 6.57 -5.83 4.27
C SER A 46 5.30 -5.25 3.65
N LEU A 47 5.30 -4.89 2.36
CA LEU A 47 4.14 -4.37 1.63
C LEU A 47 3.17 -5.46 1.17
N ASN A 48 3.53 -6.74 1.31
CA ASN A 48 2.69 -7.88 0.94
C ASN A 48 1.66 -8.21 2.03
N ILE A 49 0.91 -7.20 2.47
CA ILE A 49 -0.19 -7.32 3.42
C ILE A 49 -1.51 -7.07 2.72
N GLU A 50 -2.58 -7.72 3.21
CA GLU A 50 -3.93 -7.41 2.76
C GLU A 50 -4.26 -5.95 3.08
N ILE A 51 -4.89 -5.23 2.14
CA ILE A 51 -5.37 -3.86 2.33
C ILE A 51 -6.87 -3.85 2.08
N GLY A 52 -7.62 -3.33 3.05
CA GLY A 52 -9.07 -3.20 2.98
C GLY A 52 -9.67 -3.11 4.38
N SER A 53 -10.97 -3.39 4.50
CA SER A 53 -11.71 -3.20 5.75
C SER A 53 -11.15 -3.97 6.95
N LYS A 54 -10.44 -5.09 6.72
CA LYS A 54 -9.73 -5.83 7.78
C LYS A 54 -8.56 -5.03 8.33
N THR A 55 -7.75 -4.46 7.44
CA THR A 55 -6.60 -3.61 7.77
C THR A 55 -7.05 -2.31 8.42
N ASP A 56 -8.13 -1.70 7.94
CA ASP A 56 -8.69 -0.49 8.55
C ASP A 56 -9.13 -0.76 9.99
N ARG A 57 -9.83 -1.87 10.22
CA ARG A 57 -10.21 -2.31 11.57
C ARG A 57 -9.00 -2.62 12.44
N ALA A 58 -7.97 -3.27 11.89
CA ALA A 58 -6.73 -3.57 12.60
C ALA A 58 -6.04 -2.27 13.08
N ILE A 59 -6.00 -1.23 12.23
CA ILE A 59 -5.43 0.07 12.58
C ILE A 59 -6.23 0.73 13.71
N SER A 60 -7.57 0.68 13.68
CA SER A 60 -8.40 1.19 14.78
C SER A 60 -8.16 0.45 16.10
N VAL A 61 -8.01 -0.89 16.05
CA VAL A 61 -7.66 -1.70 17.22
C VAL A 61 -6.29 -1.31 17.76
N TYR A 62 -5.31 -1.08 16.90
CA TYR A 62 -3.96 -0.66 17.29
C TYR A 62 -3.92 0.71 17.95
N LEU A 63 -4.59 1.71 17.37
CA LEU A 63 -4.70 3.03 17.99
C LEU A 63 -5.42 2.95 19.34
N THR A 64 -6.44 2.10 19.46
CA THR A 64 -7.12 1.84 20.73
C THR A 64 -6.17 1.18 21.73
N ALA A 65 -5.36 0.21 21.32
CA ALA A 65 -4.42 -0.49 22.20
C ALA A 65 -3.33 0.46 22.75
N LEU A 66 -2.85 1.40 21.94
CA LEU A 66 -1.89 2.43 22.33
C LEU A 66 -2.47 3.51 23.25
N ASN A 67 -3.80 3.69 23.26
CA ASN A 67 -4.44 4.74 24.04
C ASN A 67 -4.24 4.55 25.55
N PRO A 68 -3.69 5.55 26.28
CA PRO A 68 -3.46 5.46 27.72
C PRO A 68 -4.75 5.37 28.54
N HIS A 69 -5.88 5.82 27.98
CA HIS A 69 -7.19 5.76 28.62
C HIS A 69 -7.96 4.47 28.33
N SER A 70 -7.46 3.61 27.43
CA SER A 70 -8.09 2.33 27.11
C SER A 70 -7.61 1.19 28.01
N PRO A 71 -8.38 0.10 28.13
CA PRO A 71 -7.94 -1.11 28.84
C PRO A 71 -6.58 -1.63 28.33
N ASN A 72 -5.85 -2.34 29.18
CA ASN A 72 -4.59 -2.95 28.77
C ASN A 72 -4.86 -4.10 27.78
N MET A 73 -4.29 -3.98 26.59
CA MET A 73 -4.42 -4.93 25.47
C MET A 73 -3.10 -5.65 25.16
N GLY A 74 -2.14 -5.63 26.08
CA GLY A 74 -0.81 -6.24 25.88
C GLY A 74 0.18 -5.37 25.09
N CYS A 75 -0.19 -4.12 24.78
CA CYS A 75 0.70 -3.14 24.13
C CYS A 75 1.19 -2.08 25.13
N GLU A 76 2.40 -1.59 24.90
CA GLU A 76 2.92 -0.40 25.57
C GLU A 76 2.04 0.82 25.21
N LYS A 77 1.62 1.56 26.22
CA LYS A 77 0.78 2.75 26.04
C LYS A 77 1.62 3.90 25.51
N MET A 78 1.06 4.65 24.58
CA MET A 78 1.68 5.85 24.02
C MET A 78 1.18 7.08 24.77
N GLU A 79 2.02 8.12 24.88
CA GLU A 79 1.56 9.41 25.39
C GLU A 79 0.43 9.96 24.53
N TYR A 80 -0.62 10.50 25.17
CA TYR A 80 -1.86 10.86 24.48
C TYR A 80 -1.63 11.86 23.34
N HIS A 81 -0.71 12.82 23.53
CA HIS A 81 -0.35 13.78 22.49
C HIS A 81 0.28 13.11 21.26
N GLN A 82 1.22 12.19 21.47
CA GLN A 82 1.87 11.43 20.39
C GLN A 82 0.87 10.54 19.65
N LEU A 83 -0.10 9.98 20.36
CA LEU A 83 -1.19 9.21 19.77
C LEU A 83 -2.06 10.04 18.83
N LEU A 84 -2.40 11.27 19.23
CA LEU A 84 -3.17 12.18 18.38
C LEU A 84 -2.39 12.57 17.12
N GLU A 85 -1.10 12.89 17.25
CA GLU A 85 -0.23 13.17 16.10
C GLU A 85 -0.16 11.99 15.13
N LEU A 86 0.00 10.77 15.66
CA LEU A 86 0.00 9.54 14.86
C LEU A 86 -1.33 9.38 14.12
N ARG A 87 -2.46 9.52 14.82
CA ARG A 87 -3.81 9.42 14.23
C ARG A 87 -4.02 10.46 13.14
N ASP A 88 -3.63 11.71 13.37
CA ASP A 88 -3.80 12.79 12.40
C ASP A 88 -2.92 12.57 11.16
N ARG A 89 -1.71 12.06 11.35
CA ARG A 89 -0.83 11.70 10.24
C ARG A 89 -1.40 10.56 9.39
N ILE A 90 -1.95 9.52 10.03
CA ILE A 90 -2.65 8.43 9.32
C ILE A 90 -3.88 8.97 8.59
N ASN A 91 -4.73 9.75 9.26
CA ASN A 91 -5.91 10.35 8.67
C ASN A 91 -5.60 11.38 7.57
N GLY A 92 -4.43 12.02 7.59
CA GLY A 92 -3.98 12.89 6.51
C GLY A 92 -3.57 12.12 5.26
N SER A 93 -3.17 10.86 5.43
CA SER A 93 -2.77 9.97 4.33
C SER A 93 -3.95 9.23 3.69
N ASP A 94 -5.03 8.97 4.45
CA ASP A 94 -6.22 8.27 3.98
C ASP A 94 -7.36 9.25 3.61
N THR A 95 -7.81 9.16 2.36
CA THR A 95 -8.90 9.97 1.81
C THR A 95 -10.30 9.40 2.07
N PHE A 96 -10.44 8.12 2.41
CA PHE A 96 -11.72 7.42 2.42
C PHE A 96 -12.16 6.98 3.82
N TYR A 97 -11.23 6.66 4.71
CA TYR A 97 -11.54 6.26 6.08
C TYR A 97 -10.90 7.22 7.09
N LYS A 98 -11.59 7.46 8.21
CA LYS A 98 -11.08 8.26 9.33
C LYS A 98 -11.03 7.42 10.59
N PHE A 99 -9.80 7.20 11.06
CA PHE A 99 -9.51 6.43 12.25
C PHE A 99 -9.77 7.23 13.51
N GLN A 100 -10.26 6.53 14.53
CA GLN A 100 -10.42 7.02 15.90
C GLN A 100 -9.42 6.31 16.81
N CYS A 101 -9.12 6.91 17.96
CA CYS A 101 -8.17 6.35 18.94
C CYS A 101 -8.86 5.49 20.01
N GLU A 102 -10.16 5.25 19.86
CA GLU A 102 -10.98 4.51 20.81
C GLU A 102 -12.00 3.65 20.06
N MET A 103 -12.15 2.42 20.53
CA MET A 103 -13.23 1.52 20.15
C MET A 103 -13.98 1.09 21.40
N SER A 104 -15.30 0.95 21.28
CA SER A 104 -16.10 0.38 22.35
C SER A 104 -15.76 -1.09 22.59
N PRO A 105 -15.98 -1.63 23.81
CA PRO A 105 -15.77 -3.05 24.09
C PRO A 105 -16.56 -3.98 23.15
N GLU A 106 -17.75 -3.58 22.71
CA GLU A 106 -18.57 -4.35 21.77
C GLU A 106 -17.95 -4.40 20.37
N GLU A 107 -17.40 -3.29 19.89
CA GLU A 107 -16.70 -3.23 18.60
C GLU A 107 -15.42 -4.06 18.64
N LEU A 108 -14.67 -3.99 19.74
CA LEU A 108 -13.49 -4.84 19.95
C LEU A 108 -13.88 -6.31 19.88
N SER A 109 -14.91 -6.72 20.62
CA SER A 109 -15.40 -8.10 20.59
C SER A 109 -15.83 -8.56 19.19
N LYS A 110 -16.45 -7.69 18.39
CA LYS A 110 -16.86 -8.01 17.01
C LYS A 110 -15.67 -8.16 16.07
N VAL A 111 -14.67 -7.28 16.20
CA VAL A 111 -13.47 -7.30 15.36
C VAL A 111 -12.60 -8.52 15.71
N THR A 112 -12.46 -8.84 17.00
CA THR A 112 -11.65 -9.97 17.45
C THR A 112 -12.37 -11.33 17.34
N GLN A 113 -13.65 -11.34 16.93
CA GLN A 113 -14.42 -12.58 16.79
C GLN A 113 -13.82 -13.53 15.75
N TYR A 114 -13.29 -12.99 14.65
CA TYR A 114 -12.82 -13.76 13.49
C TYR A 114 -11.31 -13.70 13.29
N CYS A 115 -10.59 -12.90 14.07
CA CYS A 115 -9.15 -12.76 13.99
C CYS A 115 -8.61 -12.41 15.39
N PRO A 116 -7.63 -13.16 15.90
CA PRO A 116 -7.02 -12.89 17.20
C PRO A 116 -6.47 -11.46 17.32
N LEU A 117 -6.50 -10.91 18.53
CA LEU A 117 -6.02 -9.56 18.82
C LEU A 117 -4.55 -9.38 18.42
N ASP A 118 -3.69 -10.35 18.73
CA ASP A 118 -2.25 -10.30 18.42
C ASP A 118 -1.98 -10.22 16.91
N GLU A 119 -2.75 -10.94 16.10
CA GLU A 119 -2.65 -10.88 14.64
C GLU A 119 -3.04 -9.49 14.11
N MET A 120 -4.10 -8.90 14.66
CA MET A 120 -4.53 -7.55 14.32
C MET A 120 -3.48 -6.50 14.68
N LEU A 121 -2.84 -6.62 15.84
CA LEU A 121 -1.77 -5.74 16.27
C LEU A 121 -0.52 -5.88 15.39
N ALA A 122 -0.16 -7.09 14.97
CA ALA A 122 0.96 -7.31 14.06
C ALA A 122 0.69 -6.74 12.65
N LEU A 123 -0.52 -6.98 12.11
CA LEU A 123 -0.94 -6.49 10.80
C LEU A 123 -0.95 -4.95 10.75
N SER A 124 -1.58 -4.33 11.75
CA SER A 124 -1.69 -2.87 11.84
C SER A 124 -0.36 -2.18 12.05
N LYS A 125 0.52 -2.71 12.90
CA LYS A 125 1.88 -2.19 13.06
C LYS A 125 2.62 -2.19 11.73
N THR A 126 2.58 -3.31 11.01
CA THR A 126 3.19 -3.43 9.67
C THR A 126 2.58 -2.43 8.68
N ALA A 127 1.25 -2.25 8.70
CA ALA A 127 0.57 -1.29 7.83
C ALA A 127 0.97 0.17 8.12
N VAL A 128 1.03 0.55 9.40
CA VAL A 128 1.44 1.89 9.83
C VAL A 128 2.90 2.15 9.50
N ASP A 129 3.79 1.18 9.72
CA ASP A 129 5.21 1.28 9.38
C ASP A 129 5.39 1.44 7.86
N ASN A 130 4.68 0.65 7.05
CA ASN A 130 4.71 0.78 5.60
C ASN A 130 4.25 2.15 5.12
N LEU A 131 3.20 2.70 5.74
CA LEU A 131 2.66 4.01 5.39
C LEU A 131 3.71 5.12 5.49
N PHE A 132 4.58 5.04 6.50
CA PHE A 132 5.60 6.05 6.75
C PHE A 132 6.95 5.77 6.07
N ASN A 133 7.31 4.49 5.92
CA ASN A 133 8.63 4.10 5.41
C ASN A 133 8.69 4.00 3.87
N THR A 134 7.60 3.67 3.19
CA THR A 134 7.61 3.47 1.73
C THR A 134 7.64 4.76 0.93
N ALA A 135 7.01 5.83 1.44
CA ALA A 135 7.11 7.17 0.84
C ALA A 135 8.52 7.76 0.96
N ALA A 136 9.26 7.44 2.03
CA ALA A 136 10.57 7.99 2.30
C ALA A 136 11.72 7.28 1.55
N SER A 137 11.61 5.96 1.33
CA SER A 137 12.69 5.13 0.79
C SER A 137 12.72 5.05 -0.74
N THR A 138 11.59 5.20 -1.42
CA THR A 138 11.51 4.98 -2.88
C THR A 138 11.44 6.26 -3.71
N GLY A 139 11.23 7.43 -3.10
CA GLY A 139 10.96 8.68 -3.83
C GLY A 139 9.65 8.65 -4.64
N ILE A 140 8.88 7.56 -4.58
CA ILE A 140 7.62 7.41 -5.29
C ILE A 140 6.48 7.84 -4.36
N SER A 141 6.24 9.15 -4.30
CA SER A 141 5.10 9.74 -3.58
C SER A 141 3.71 9.29 -4.10
N GLY A 142 3.66 8.48 -5.17
CA GLY A 142 2.41 8.05 -5.84
C GLY A 142 2.13 6.54 -5.85
N ALA A 143 3.07 5.66 -5.45
CA ALA A 143 2.89 4.20 -5.59
C ALA A 143 1.83 3.64 -4.62
N THR A 144 1.69 4.23 -3.44
CA THR A 144 0.60 3.91 -2.51
C THR A 144 -0.77 4.38 -3.01
N LYS A 145 -0.82 5.33 -3.95
CA LYS A 145 -2.08 5.79 -4.54
C LYS A 145 -2.58 4.92 -5.69
N THR A 146 -1.73 4.23 -6.46
CA THR A 146 -2.20 3.50 -7.66
C THR A 146 -1.43 2.25 -8.08
N GLY A 147 -0.27 1.90 -7.51
CA GLY A 147 0.67 0.97 -8.17
C GLY A 147 1.07 -0.33 -7.46
N GLY A 148 0.82 -0.48 -6.16
CA GLY A 148 1.31 -1.64 -5.38
C GLY A 148 0.23 -2.30 -4.52
N ARG A 149 -1.00 -2.44 -5.03
CA ARG A 149 -2.15 -2.91 -4.25
C ARG A 149 -2.54 -4.32 -4.67
N ASN A 150 -2.43 -5.30 -3.77
CA ASN A 150 -3.06 -6.60 -3.96
C ASN A 150 -4.58 -6.41 -4.12
N GLY A 151 -5.13 -6.81 -5.27
CA GLY A 151 -6.56 -6.71 -5.59
C GLY A 151 -6.98 -5.62 -6.58
N MET A 152 -6.06 -4.83 -7.14
CA MET A 152 -6.36 -3.92 -8.24
C MET A 152 -5.97 -4.56 -9.59
N PRO A 153 -6.91 -4.79 -10.53
CA PRO A 153 -6.55 -5.20 -11.88
C PRO A 153 -5.77 -4.06 -12.54
N THR A 154 -4.51 -4.32 -12.88
CA THR A 154 -3.67 -3.39 -13.64
C THR A 154 -3.56 -3.91 -15.07
N ASP A 155 -4.65 -3.84 -15.83
CA ASP A 155 -4.56 -4.00 -17.28
C ASP A 155 -3.81 -2.79 -17.84
N MET A 156 -2.57 -3.01 -18.28
CA MET A 156 -1.72 -1.98 -18.88
C MET A 156 -1.38 -2.38 -20.32
N THR A 157 -1.76 -1.53 -21.27
CA THR A 157 -1.39 -1.65 -22.68
C THR A 157 -0.21 -0.72 -22.96
N ILE A 158 0.91 -1.28 -23.43
CA ILE A 158 2.07 -0.48 -23.87
C ILE A 158 1.88 -0.12 -25.34
N SER A 159 1.83 1.18 -25.66
CA SER A 159 1.94 1.67 -27.03
C SER A 159 3.38 2.11 -27.30
N VAL A 160 4.09 1.32 -28.09
CA VAL A 160 5.42 1.69 -28.60
C VAL A 160 5.18 2.54 -29.85
N SER A 161 5.51 3.84 -29.78
CA SER A 161 5.50 4.72 -30.95
C SER A 161 6.90 4.75 -31.54
N PRO A 162 7.12 4.41 -32.82
CA PRO A 162 8.37 4.74 -33.49
C PRO A 162 8.54 6.26 -33.42
N LEU A 163 9.73 6.75 -33.09
CA LEU A 163 10.04 8.17 -33.29
C LEU A 163 9.71 8.51 -34.75
N GLY A 164 8.89 9.53 -34.93
CA GLY A 164 8.49 9.99 -36.25
C GLY A 164 9.72 10.18 -37.13
N ILE A 165 9.64 9.63 -38.34
CA ILE A 165 10.52 10.01 -39.43
C ILE A 165 10.24 11.51 -39.67
N MET A 166 11.09 12.37 -39.10
CA MET A 166 11.24 13.74 -39.58
C MET A 166 12.29 13.72 -40.69
N SER A 167 11.82 13.53 -41.92
CA SER A 167 12.26 14.19 -43.16
C SER A 167 11.66 13.47 -44.35
#